data_AF-A0AAF1C541-F1
#
_entry.id   AF-A0AAF1C541-F1
#
_cell.length_a   1.000
_cell.length_b   1.000
_cell.length_c   1.000
_cell.angle_alpha   90.00
_cell.angle_beta   90.00
_cell.angle_gamma   90.00
#
_symmetry.space_group_name_H-M   'P 1'
#
loop_
_entity.id
_entity.type
_entity.pdbx_description
1 polymer ?
#
loop_
_entity_poly.entity_id
_entity_poly.type
_entity_poly.pdbx_seq_one_letter_code
_entity_poly.pdbx_strand_id
1 'polypeptide(L)'
;MRRLLMTKLFDEIFDDIYNKIDEENFYQNNDILLEDSIKLWCQKIGFNHDYIINNNYIFYYIKDLSSRLYQEWDAKTTNVHEKITRLKMNASYYDNQSPLNRIIEEFINQLPLRNRTMNNTKFIVFLGLIITGVAVVVDKLNQESTSTSNQRRTRSTSVLSPKATIAPQLILIVNASKKDCLDKIKNQGNKIQTEDCDKLYRATKFLWMGTKDELDNNFKNYDAYIAQQDQESEYDVYLVQIDLPEMMEGFKQDANTLERIDAFRELINLPIKISPRLKVSIYENTNVYTC
;
A
#
# COMPACT_ATOMS: atom_id res chain seq x y z
N MET A 1 -19.99 22.61 29.02
CA MET A 1 -20.71 23.38 27.99
C MET A 1 -20.18 23.10 26.57
N ARG A 2 -18.88 23.28 26.25
CA ARG A 2 -18.31 23.00 24.90
C ARG A 2 -18.56 21.58 24.36
N ARG A 3 -18.38 20.54 25.19
CA ARG A 3 -18.63 19.14 24.79
C ARG A 3 -20.07 18.90 24.33
N LEU A 4 -21.03 19.57 24.98
CA LEU A 4 -22.46 19.43 24.74
C LEU A 4 -22.91 20.16 23.47
N LEU A 5 -22.20 21.24 23.10
CA LEU A 5 -22.41 21.96 21.84
C LEU A 5 -21.82 21.19 20.65
N MET A 6 -20.63 20.60 20.82
CA MET A 6 -19.98 19.79 19.77
C MET A 6 -20.77 18.53 19.45
N THR A 7 -21.37 17.87 20.45
CA THR A 7 -22.24 16.70 20.21
C THR A 7 -23.50 17.08 19.44
N LYS A 8 -24.12 18.22 19.76
CA LYS A 8 -25.31 18.68 19.03
C LYS A 8 -25.00 19.01 17.57
N LEU A 9 -23.91 19.75 17.34
CA LEU A 9 -23.49 20.08 15.99
C LEU A 9 -23.15 18.83 15.17
N PHE A 10 -22.50 17.84 15.79
CA PHE A 10 -22.22 16.57 15.14
C PHE A 10 -23.50 15.83 14.76
N ASP A 11 -24.44 15.68 15.70
CA ASP A 11 -25.71 15.00 15.44
C ASP A 11 -26.49 15.71 14.32
N GLU A 12 -26.52 17.04 14.30
CA GLU A 12 -27.16 17.83 13.24
C GLU A 12 -26.53 17.60 11.85
N ILE A 13 -25.20 17.60 11.76
CA ILE A 13 -24.50 17.35 10.48
C ILE A 13 -24.70 15.90 10.03
N PHE A 14 -24.62 14.96 10.98
CA PHE A 14 -24.80 13.55 10.70
C PHE A 14 -26.22 13.26 10.17
N ASP A 15 -27.24 13.80 10.84
CA ASP A 15 -28.63 13.63 10.44
C ASP A 15 -28.92 14.33 9.09
N ASP A 16 -28.32 15.49 8.79
CA ASP A 16 -28.43 16.13 7.47
C ASP A 16 -27.85 15.26 6.35
N ILE A 17 -26.67 14.66 6.55
CA ILE A 17 -26.06 13.75 5.57
C ILE A 17 -26.91 12.49 5.43
N TYR A 18 -27.36 11.91 6.55
CA TYR A 18 -28.21 10.73 6.53
C TYR A 18 -29.50 10.99 5.75
N ASN A 19 -30.22 12.07 6.04
CA ASN A 19 -31.48 12.40 5.37
C ASN A 19 -31.26 12.62 3.87
N LYS A 20 -30.17 13.28 3.45
CA LYS A 20 -29.84 13.43 2.02
C LYS A 20 -29.63 12.10 1.33
N ILE A 21 -28.88 11.18 1.95
CA ILE A 21 -28.67 9.84 1.38
C ILE A 21 -29.98 9.04 1.35
N ASP A 22 -30.80 9.14 2.40
CA ASP A 22 -32.08 8.42 2.51
C ASP A 22 -33.12 8.93 1.48
N GLU A 23 -33.16 10.26 1.26
CA GLU A 23 -34.03 10.90 0.27
C GLU A 23 -33.62 10.58 -1.18
N GLU A 24 -32.31 10.51 -1.46
CA GLU A 24 -31.79 10.29 -2.81
C GLU A 24 -31.77 8.81 -3.23
N ASN A 25 -31.71 7.85 -2.30
CA ASN A 25 -31.35 6.47 -2.62
C ASN A 25 -32.28 5.39 -2.05
N PHE A 26 -33.52 5.33 -2.55
CA PHE A 26 -34.48 4.30 -2.13
C PHE A 26 -34.12 2.84 -2.49
N TYR A 27 -33.13 2.56 -3.38
CA TYR A 27 -32.83 1.19 -3.86
C TYR A 27 -31.38 0.89 -4.28
N GLN A 28 -30.38 1.66 -3.86
CA GLN A 28 -29.02 1.54 -4.42
C GLN A 28 -28.07 0.60 -3.66
N ASN A 29 -27.04 0.11 -4.38
CA ASN A 29 -25.93 -0.71 -3.88
C ASN A 29 -25.18 0.02 -2.74
N ASN A 30 -24.81 -0.71 -1.68
CA ASN A 30 -24.03 -0.22 -0.54
C ASN A 30 -22.75 0.53 -0.95
N ASP A 31 -22.12 0.11 -2.05
CA ASP A 31 -20.92 0.78 -2.57
C ASP A 31 -21.21 2.24 -2.99
N ILE A 32 -22.35 2.48 -3.63
CA ILE A 32 -22.75 3.82 -4.10
C ILE A 32 -23.14 4.70 -2.89
N LEU A 33 -23.90 4.12 -1.94
CA LEU A 33 -24.25 4.81 -0.69
C LEU A 33 -23.01 5.26 0.08
N LEU A 34 -21.95 4.45 0.07
CA LEU A 34 -20.69 4.79 0.73
C LEU A 34 -19.97 5.91 0.00
N GLU A 35 -19.89 5.87 -1.33
CA GLU A 35 -19.27 6.92 -2.15
C GLU A 35 -19.98 8.27 -1.95
N ASP A 36 -21.32 8.27 -2.01
CA ASP A 36 -22.14 9.46 -1.77
C ASP A 36 -21.93 10.00 -0.35
N SER A 37 -21.83 9.11 0.65
CA SER A 37 -21.53 9.51 2.02
C SER A 37 -20.18 10.21 2.14
N ILE A 38 -19.13 9.64 1.56
CA ILE A 38 -17.78 10.23 1.57
C ILE A 38 -17.83 11.62 0.92
N LYS A 39 -18.51 11.74 -0.23
CA LYS A 39 -18.65 13.00 -0.95
C LYS A 39 -19.34 14.08 -0.11
N LEU A 40 -20.46 13.74 0.53
CA LEU A 40 -21.19 14.66 1.41
C LEU A 40 -20.35 15.09 2.63
N TRP A 41 -19.62 14.16 3.25
CA TRP A 41 -18.69 14.48 4.33
C TRP A 41 -17.58 15.43 3.87
N CYS A 42 -16.95 15.16 2.73
CA CYS A 42 -15.92 16.01 2.15
C CYS A 42 -16.45 17.43 1.90
N GLN A 43 -17.66 17.56 1.33
CA GLN A 43 -18.31 18.85 1.12
C GLN A 43 -18.52 19.61 2.44
N LYS A 44 -18.97 18.92 3.50
CA LYS A 44 -19.21 19.56 4.81
C LYS A 44 -17.95 20.11 5.46
N ILE A 45 -16.81 19.45 5.25
CA ILE A 45 -15.54 19.87 5.84
C ILE A 45 -14.67 20.70 4.88
N GLY A 46 -15.14 20.96 3.65
CA GLY A 46 -14.37 21.69 2.63
C GLY A 46 -13.16 20.91 2.10
N PHE A 47 -13.19 19.58 2.14
CA PHE A 47 -12.12 18.72 1.63
C PHE A 47 -12.41 18.30 0.18
N ASN A 48 -11.37 18.19 -0.64
CA ASN A 48 -11.55 17.76 -2.02
C ASN A 48 -11.77 16.22 -2.08
N HIS A 49 -13.00 15.80 -2.33
CA HIS A 49 -13.33 14.38 -2.47
C HIS A 49 -12.58 13.64 -3.59
N ASP A 50 -12.13 14.35 -4.64
CA ASP A 50 -11.34 13.77 -5.73
C ASP A 50 -10.02 13.17 -5.22
N TYR A 51 -9.49 13.72 -4.13
CA TYR A 51 -8.30 13.17 -3.47
C TYR A 51 -8.55 11.77 -2.89
N ILE A 52 -9.78 11.47 -2.47
CA ILE A 52 -10.14 10.17 -1.90
C ILE A 52 -10.47 9.17 -3.01
N ILE A 53 -11.25 9.61 -4.00
CA ILE A 53 -11.77 8.74 -5.07
C ILE A 53 -10.69 8.43 -6.11
N ASN A 54 -9.92 9.42 -6.54
CA ASN A 54 -8.90 9.23 -7.59
C ASN A 54 -7.57 8.69 -7.04
N ASN A 55 -7.38 8.73 -5.71
CA ASN A 55 -6.24 8.06 -5.09
C ASN A 55 -6.58 6.59 -4.86
N ASN A 56 -6.30 5.77 -5.89
CA ASN A 56 -6.55 4.32 -5.92
C ASN A 56 -6.06 3.58 -4.65
N TYR A 57 -5.02 4.09 -3.98
CA TYR A 57 -4.50 3.51 -2.74
C TYR A 57 -5.44 3.78 -1.55
N ILE A 58 -5.82 5.04 -1.35
CA ILE A 58 -6.74 5.45 -0.28
C ILE A 58 -8.08 4.73 -0.51
N PHE A 59 -8.59 4.70 -1.74
CA PHE A 59 -9.80 3.98 -2.10
C PHE A 59 -9.74 2.46 -1.79
N TYR A 60 -8.62 1.77 -2.10
CA TYR A 60 -8.50 0.33 -1.81
C TYR A 60 -8.45 0.03 -0.31
N TYR A 61 -7.67 0.81 0.47
CA TYR A 61 -7.61 0.68 1.93
C TYR A 61 -8.96 1.00 2.58
N ILE A 62 -9.62 2.05 2.10
CA ILE A 62 -10.98 2.41 2.47
C ILE A 62 -11.91 1.25 2.21
N LYS A 63 -11.86 0.64 1.02
CA LYS A 63 -12.76 -0.45 0.64
C LYS A 63 -12.54 -1.70 1.49
N ASP A 64 -11.29 -2.07 1.76
CA ASP A 64 -10.96 -3.20 2.63
C ASP A 64 -11.42 -2.95 4.08
N LEU A 65 -11.09 -1.78 4.64
CA LEU A 65 -11.51 -1.40 5.99
C LEU A 65 -13.03 -1.34 6.10
N SER A 66 -13.71 -0.75 5.11
CA SER A 66 -15.16 -0.67 5.03
C SER A 66 -15.81 -2.05 5.00
N SER A 67 -15.24 -2.97 4.21
CA SER A 67 -15.72 -4.35 4.13
C SER A 67 -15.56 -5.09 5.45
N ARG A 68 -14.43 -4.91 6.15
CA ARG A 68 -14.20 -5.51 7.48
C ARG A 68 -15.16 -4.95 8.53
N LEU A 69 -15.29 -3.64 8.58
CA LEU A 69 -16.20 -2.95 9.50
C LEU A 69 -17.66 -3.38 9.27
N TYR A 70 -18.08 -3.47 8.02
CA TYR A 70 -19.41 -3.95 7.65
C TYR A 70 -19.63 -5.41 8.03
N GLN A 71 -18.67 -6.30 7.74
CA GLN A 71 -18.74 -7.71 8.11
C GLN A 71 -18.80 -7.90 9.64
N GLU A 72 -18.04 -7.14 10.42
CA GLU A 72 -18.12 -7.20 11.88
C GLU A 72 -19.47 -6.71 12.41
N TRP A 73 -20.01 -5.65 11.82
CA TRP A 73 -21.32 -5.13 12.19
C TRP A 73 -22.45 -6.11 11.84
N ASP A 74 -22.42 -6.69 10.64
CA ASP A 74 -23.37 -7.71 10.16
C ASP A 74 -23.32 -9.00 10.99
N ALA A 75 -22.10 -9.45 11.35
CA ALA A 75 -21.90 -10.63 12.19
C ALA A 75 -22.37 -10.44 13.64
N LYS A 76 -22.46 -9.18 14.11
CA LYS A 76 -22.98 -8.84 15.45
C LYS A 76 -24.50 -8.62 15.45
N THR A 77 -25.09 -8.20 14.33
CA THR A 77 -26.55 -8.01 14.20
C THR A 77 -27.28 -9.31 13.85
N THR A 78 -26.61 -10.23 13.16
CA THR A 78 -27.15 -11.56 12.88
C THR A 78 -26.67 -12.54 13.97
N ASN A 79 -27.54 -13.41 14.48
CA ASN A 79 -27.24 -14.38 15.56
C ASN A 79 -26.31 -15.52 15.06
N VAL A 80 -25.12 -15.15 14.62
CA VAL A 80 -24.23 -15.94 13.77
C VAL A 80 -22.97 -16.29 14.55
N HIS A 81 -23.17 -16.99 15.66
CA HIS A 81 -22.08 -17.64 16.39
C HIS A 81 -21.40 -18.73 15.53
N GLU A 82 -22.10 -19.24 14.51
CA GLU A 82 -21.65 -20.35 13.67
C GLU A 82 -20.68 -19.95 12.53
N LYS A 83 -20.83 -18.74 11.95
CA LYS A 83 -20.00 -18.28 10.81
C LYS A 83 -18.67 -17.67 11.28
N ILE A 84 -18.65 -17.06 12.47
CA ILE A 84 -17.43 -16.53 13.11
C ILE A 84 -16.45 -17.67 13.44
N THR A 85 -16.96 -18.83 13.87
CA THR A 85 -16.11 -20.00 14.20
C THR A 85 -15.41 -20.57 12.96
N ARG A 86 -16.06 -20.55 11.79
CA ARG A 86 -15.43 -20.98 10.53
C ARG A 86 -14.43 -19.95 9.97
N LEU A 87 -14.63 -18.66 10.25
CA LEU A 87 -13.75 -17.60 9.74
C LEU A 87 -12.52 -17.35 10.63
N LYS A 88 -12.61 -17.58 11.94
CA LYS A 88 -11.44 -17.56 12.83
C LYS A 88 -10.38 -18.61 12.47
N MET A 89 -10.76 -19.69 11.77
CA MET A 89 -9.81 -20.67 11.23
C MET A 89 -9.03 -20.18 10.00
N ASN A 90 -9.54 -19.19 9.27
CA ASN A 90 -8.88 -18.64 8.08
C ASN A 90 -8.19 -17.29 8.32
N ALA A 91 -8.58 -16.58 9.39
CA ALA A 91 -7.96 -15.31 9.78
C ALA A 91 -6.71 -15.47 10.67
N SER A 92 -6.32 -16.70 11.06
CA SER A 92 -5.17 -16.94 11.95
C SER A 92 -3.80 -16.72 11.29
N TYR A 93 -3.75 -16.29 10.02
CA TYR A 93 -2.50 -16.01 9.31
C TYR A 93 -2.13 -14.52 9.25
N TYR A 94 -3.06 -13.61 9.57
CA TYR A 94 -2.76 -12.19 9.71
C TYR A 94 -2.86 -11.82 11.18
N ASP A 95 -1.68 -11.80 11.79
CA ASP A 95 -1.42 -11.56 13.20
C ASP A 95 -2.19 -10.35 13.75
N ASN A 96 -2.80 -10.55 14.93
CA ASN A 96 -3.43 -9.53 15.76
C ASN A 96 -2.41 -8.52 16.35
N GLN A 97 -1.23 -8.39 15.75
CA GLN A 97 -0.12 -7.58 16.26
C GLN A 97 0.05 -6.24 15.56
N SER A 98 -0.70 -5.94 14.49
CA SER A 98 -0.66 -4.58 13.92
C SER A 98 -1.18 -3.58 14.96
N PRO A 99 -0.36 -2.60 15.41
CA PRO A 99 -0.79 -1.58 16.36
C PRO A 99 -2.02 -0.81 15.86
N LEU A 100 -2.17 -0.70 14.53
CA LEU A 100 -3.28 -0.04 13.87
C LEU A 100 -4.59 -0.82 14.04
N ASN A 101 -4.57 -2.16 14.01
CA ASN A 101 -5.76 -2.96 14.26
C ASN A 101 -6.25 -2.80 15.71
N ARG A 102 -5.32 -2.74 16.68
CA ARG A 102 -5.68 -2.50 18.09
C ARG A 102 -6.29 -1.12 18.29
N ILE A 103 -5.73 -0.10 17.65
CA ILE A 103 -6.27 1.27 17.69
C ILE A 103 -7.66 1.32 17.06
N ILE A 104 -7.86 0.64 15.93
CA ILE A 104 -9.15 0.54 15.25
C ILE A 104 -10.16 -0.19 16.15
N GLU A 105 -9.81 -1.32 16.75
CA GLU A 105 -10.68 -2.05 17.68
C GLU A 105 -11.03 -1.20 18.91
N GLU A 106 -10.04 -0.54 19.53
CA GLU A 106 -10.27 0.36 20.67
C GLU A 106 -11.18 1.53 20.27
N PHE A 107 -10.99 2.11 19.08
CA PHE A 107 -11.83 3.18 18.56
C PHE A 107 -13.26 2.70 18.31
N ILE A 108 -13.45 1.57 17.62
CA ILE A 108 -14.76 0.93 17.41
C ILE A 108 -15.47 0.64 18.73
N ASN A 109 -14.74 0.15 19.73
CA ASN A 109 -15.28 -0.18 21.04
C ASN A 109 -15.61 1.06 21.90
N GLN A 110 -14.94 2.18 21.66
CA GLN A 110 -15.19 3.46 22.33
C GLN A 110 -16.28 4.29 21.64
N LEU A 111 -16.58 4.01 20.37
CA LEU A 111 -17.61 4.72 19.65
C LEU A 111 -18.99 4.44 20.30
N PRO A 112 -19.84 5.47 20.46
CA PRO A 112 -21.18 5.35 21.08
C PRO A 112 -22.16 4.46 20.28
N LEU A 113 -21.67 3.78 19.24
CA LEU A 113 -22.40 2.87 18.35
C LEU A 113 -22.95 1.65 19.06
N ARG A 114 -22.37 1.25 20.20
CA ARG A 114 -22.78 0.03 20.93
C ARG A 114 -24.23 0.05 21.43
N ASN A 115 -24.84 1.22 21.61
CA ASN A 115 -26.19 1.36 22.19
C ASN A 115 -27.26 1.93 21.25
N ARG A 116 -26.94 2.25 19.99
CA ARG A 116 -27.94 2.73 19.01
C ARG A 116 -28.26 1.63 18.00
N THR A 117 -29.54 1.30 17.86
CA THR A 117 -30.05 0.55 16.71
C THR A 117 -29.84 1.39 15.44
N MET A 118 -28.68 1.24 14.80
CA MET A 118 -28.41 1.82 13.48
C MET A 118 -28.98 0.88 12.40
N ASN A 119 -29.71 1.45 11.44
CA ASN A 119 -30.00 0.76 10.18
C ASN A 119 -28.75 0.80 9.27
N ASN A 120 -28.76 0.00 8.20
CA ASN A 120 -27.64 -0.10 7.26
C ASN A 120 -27.19 1.28 6.74
N THR A 121 -28.14 2.15 6.40
CA THR A 121 -27.85 3.49 5.87
C THR A 121 -27.12 4.37 6.89
N LYS A 122 -27.56 4.41 8.16
CA LYS A 122 -26.83 5.15 9.22
C LYS A 122 -25.43 4.61 9.44
N PHE A 123 -25.25 3.30 9.35
CA PHE A 123 -23.93 2.69 9.47
C PHE A 123 -23.02 3.08 8.30
N ILE A 124 -23.54 3.08 7.06
CA ILE A 124 -22.79 3.50 5.87
C ILE A 124 -22.41 4.99 5.95
N VAL A 125 -23.33 5.86 6.38
CA VAL A 125 -23.06 7.30 6.61
C VAL A 125 -21.91 7.49 7.61
N PHE A 126 -21.91 6.68 8.66
CA PHE A 126 -20.87 6.69 9.67
C PHE A 126 -19.53 6.16 9.15
N LEU A 127 -19.56 5.15 8.30
CA LEU A 127 -18.38 4.63 7.62
C LEU A 127 -17.72 5.71 6.76
N GLY A 128 -18.52 6.42 5.97
CA GLY A 128 -18.06 7.54 5.15
C GLY A 128 -17.34 8.62 5.97
N LEU A 129 -17.82 8.92 7.19
CA LEU A 129 -17.14 9.84 8.12
C LEU A 129 -15.74 9.36 8.48
N ILE A 130 -15.59 8.10 8.90
CA ILE A 130 -14.30 7.53 9.31
C ILE A 130 -13.31 7.65 8.16
N ILE A 131 -13.75 7.25 6.97
CA ILE A 131 -12.98 7.28 5.74
C ILE A 131 -12.49 8.69 5.42
N THR A 132 -13.39 9.66 5.41
CA THR A 132 -13.05 11.06 5.17
C THR A 132 -12.06 11.57 6.22
N GLY A 133 -12.25 11.21 7.50
CA GLY A 133 -11.34 11.57 8.57
C GLY A 133 -9.92 11.04 8.35
N VAL A 134 -9.77 9.76 7.97
CA VAL A 134 -8.47 9.16 7.65
C VAL A 134 -7.81 9.86 6.47
N ALA A 135 -8.56 10.12 5.39
CA ALA A 135 -8.02 10.78 4.21
C ALA A 135 -7.48 12.19 4.50
N VAL A 136 -8.18 12.97 5.33
CA VAL A 136 -7.75 14.31 5.76
C VAL A 136 -6.44 14.24 6.56
N VAL A 137 -6.30 13.25 7.45
CA VAL A 137 -5.07 13.08 8.23
C VAL A 137 -3.90 12.73 7.32
N VAL A 138 -4.10 11.80 6.38
CA VAL A 138 -3.06 11.41 5.40
C VAL A 138 -2.63 12.60 4.55
N ASP A 139 -3.59 13.39 4.04
CA ASP A 139 -3.30 14.60 3.26
C ASP A 139 -2.45 15.60 4.05
N LYS A 140 -2.81 15.86 5.31
CA LYS A 140 -2.03 16.77 6.17
C LYS A 140 -0.61 16.28 6.44
N LEU A 141 -0.44 14.98 6.71
CA LEU A 141 0.89 14.39 6.92
C LEU A 141 1.77 14.52 5.66
N ASN A 142 1.18 14.39 4.47
CA ASN A 142 1.88 14.54 3.19
C ASN A 142 2.23 16.00 2.85
N GLN A 143 1.49 16.97 3.36
CA GLN A 143 1.82 18.40 3.19
C GLN A 143 2.96 18.86 4.11
N GLU A 144 3.10 18.25 5.29
CA GLU A 144 4.19 18.58 6.22
C GLU A 144 5.56 18.06 5.74
N SER A 145 5.60 16.91 5.06
CA SER A 145 6.84 16.33 4.52
C SER A 145 7.41 17.15 3.35
N THR A 146 6.58 17.82 2.56
CA THR A 146 7.00 18.64 1.43
C THR A 146 7.48 20.06 1.81
N SER A 147 7.12 20.53 3.02
CA SER A 147 7.38 21.91 3.44
C SER A 147 8.77 22.15 4.05
N THR A 148 9.59 21.11 4.29
CA THR A 148 10.85 21.24 5.06
C THR A 148 12.14 21.18 4.21
N SER A 149 12.05 21.04 2.88
CA SER A 149 13.24 20.78 2.04
C SER A 149 13.89 22.02 1.37
N ASN A 150 13.30 23.21 1.46
CA ASN A 150 13.80 24.39 0.72
C ASN A 150 14.41 25.49 1.59
N GLN A 151 15.55 25.23 2.27
CA GLN A 151 16.47 26.33 2.65
C GLN A 151 17.86 25.86 3.09
N ARG A 152 18.78 25.70 2.13
CA ARG A 152 20.16 26.27 2.14
C ARG A 152 21.00 25.60 1.06
N ARG A 153 21.38 26.37 0.03
CA ARG A 153 22.71 26.27 -0.59
C ARG A 153 23.03 27.51 -1.39
N THR A 154 23.69 28.46 -0.74
CA THR A 154 24.48 29.48 -1.43
C THR A 154 25.82 28.87 -1.81
N ARG A 155 26.06 28.85 -3.12
CA ARG A 155 27.34 28.79 -3.85
C ARG A 155 28.63 28.66 -3.00
N SER A 156 29.37 27.59 -3.27
CA SER A 156 30.83 27.61 -3.25
C SER A 156 31.32 26.79 -4.44
N THR A 157 31.82 27.51 -5.45
CA THR A 157 32.56 26.97 -6.58
C THR A 157 33.96 26.57 -6.12
N SER A 158 34.23 25.28 -6.07
CA SER A 158 35.59 24.75 -6.14
C SER A 158 35.65 23.66 -7.19
N VAL A 159 36.38 23.98 -8.26
CA VAL A 159 36.83 23.06 -9.29
C VAL A 159 37.60 21.92 -8.64
N LEU A 160 37.11 20.69 -8.74
CA LEU A 160 37.83 19.46 -8.40
C LEU A 160 37.33 18.31 -9.29
N SER A 161 38.31 17.55 -9.77
CA SER A 161 38.34 16.47 -10.76
C SER A 161 37.10 15.58 -10.91
N PRO A 162 36.87 14.99 -12.11
CA PRO A 162 35.76 14.07 -12.35
C PRO A 162 36.02 12.76 -11.58
N LYS A 163 35.46 12.67 -10.37
CA LYS A 163 35.35 11.42 -9.64
C LYS A 163 34.33 10.58 -10.40
N ALA A 164 34.74 9.41 -10.89
CA ALA A 164 33.86 8.49 -11.60
C ALA A 164 32.61 8.24 -10.74
N THR A 165 31.45 8.71 -11.21
CA THR A 165 30.16 8.45 -10.57
C THR A 165 29.89 6.97 -10.69
N ILE A 166 29.98 6.24 -9.57
CA ILE A 166 29.69 4.81 -9.52
C ILE A 166 28.18 4.66 -9.69
N ALA A 167 27.73 4.10 -10.81
CA ALA A 167 26.32 3.93 -11.10
C ALA A 167 25.70 2.92 -10.10
N PRO A 168 24.58 3.27 -9.44
CA PRO A 168 23.88 2.36 -8.54
C PRO A 168 23.25 1.18 -9.28
N GLN A 169 23.07 0.09 -8.56
CA GLN A 169 22.52 -1.19 -9.01
C GLN A 169 21.34 -1.56 -8.12
N LEU A 170 20.27 -2.04 -8.75
CA LEU A 170 19.09 -2.60 -8.08
C LEU A 170 18.97 -4.08 -8.43
N ILE A 171 18.74 -4.90 -7.41
CA ILE A 171 18.46 -6.33 -7.54
C ILE A 171 17.08 -6.59 -6.95
N LEU A 172 16.18 -7.12 -7.76
CA LEU A 172 14.87 -7.58 -7.34
C LEU A 172 14.87 -9.12 -7.29
N ILE A 173 14.40 -9.67 -6.17
CA ILE A 173 14.28 -11.12 -5.97
C ILE A 173 12.81 -11.50 -6.18
N VAL A 174 12.57 -12.17 -7.30
CA VAL A 174 11.23 -12.56 -7.76
C VAL A 174 11.07 -14.07 -7.60
N ASN A 175 9.98 -14.51 -6.96
CA ASN A 175 9.72 -15.93 -6.79
C ASN A 175 9.44 -16.61 -8.15
N ALA A 176 9.93 -17.84 -8.34
CA ALA A 176 9.78 -18.59 -9.58
C ALA A 176 8.31 -18.87 -9.95
N SER A 177 7.40 -18.97 -8.97
CA SER A 177 5.95 -19.05 -9.21
C SER A 177 5.36 -17.82 -9.92
N LYS A 178 6.10 -16.70 -9.98
CA LYS A 178 5.71 -15.46 -10.69
C LYS A 178 6.44 -15.27 -12.02
N LYS A 179 7.04 -16.35 -12.56
CA LYS A 179 7.81 -16.34 -13.82
C LYS A 179 7.06 -15.71 -14.99
N ASP A 180 5.74 -15.88 -15.09
CA ASP A 180 4.92 -15.32 -16.18
C ASP A 180 5.12 -13.80 -16.34
N CYS A 181 5.31 -13.08 -15.23
CA CYS A 181 5.60 -11.65 -15.26
C CYS A 181 6.95 -11.36 -15.92
N LEU A 182 7.97 -12.16 -15.62
CA LEU A 182 9.33 -12.01 -16.16
C LEU A 182 9.42 -12.45 -17.62
N ASP A 183 8.74 -13.54 -17.99
CA ASP A 183 8.68 -14.03 -19.37
C ASP A 183 8.05 -12.97 -20.29
N LYS A 184 7.03 -12.25 -19.81
CA LYS A 184 6.44 -11.11 -20.54
C LYS A 184 7.46 -9.99 -20.79
N ILE A 185 8.17 -9.54 -19.74
CA ILE A 185 9.18 -8.48 -19.86
C ILE A 185 10.33 -8.92 -20.79
N LYS A 186 10.73 -10.19 -20.72
CA LYS A 186 11.73 -10.78 -21.60
C LYS A 186 11.30 -10.74 -23.07
N ASN A 187 10.04 -11.09 -23.35
CA ASN A 187 9.47 -11.04 -24.69
C ASN A 187 9.31 -9.61 -25.23
N GLN A 188 9.25 -8.60 -24.36
CA GLN A 188 9.24 -7.17 -24.71
C GLN A 188 10.66 -6.59 -24.88
N GLY A 189 11.69 -7.42 -24.99
CA GLY A 189 13.07 -6.99 -25.20
C GLY A 189 13.80 -6.59 -23.92
N ASN A 190 13.45 -7.21 -22.78
CA ASN A 190 14.03 -6.95 -21.46
C ASN A 190 13.90 -5.48 -21.01
N LYS A 191 12.74 -4.88 -21.27
CA LYS A 191 12.41 -3.51 -20.86
C LYS A 191 11.07 -3.50 -20.15
N ILE A 192 11.03 -2.85 -19.00
CA ILE A 192 9.82 -2.73 -18.20
C ILE A 192 8.86 -1.76 -18.90
N GLN A 193 7.63 -2.18 -19.16
CA GLN A 193 6.55 -1.29 -19.61
C GLN A 193 5.70 -0.84 -18.41
N THR A 194 4.90 0.22 -18.61
CA THR A 194 4.01 0.77 -17.58
C THR A 194 3.12 -0.28 -16.92
N GLU A 195 2.55 -1.17 -17.73
CA GLU A 195 1.65 -2.25 -17.30
C GLU A 195 2.34 -3.39 -16.52
N ASP A 196 3.67 -3.45 -16.55
CA ASP A 196 4.46 -4.47 -15.86
C ASP A 196 4.95 -4.01 -14.49
N CYS A 197 4.95 -2.69 -14.22
CA CYS A 197 5.47 -2.10 -12.98
C CYS A 197 4.76 -2.67 -11.74
N ASP A 198 3.44 -2.60 -11.71
CA ASP A 198 2.64 -3.10 -10.58
C ASP A 198 2.79 -4.62 -10.39
N LYS A 199 2.92 -5.36 -11.49
CA LYS A 199 3.09 -6.81 -11.46
C LYS A 199 4.47 -7.18 -10.93
N LEU A 200 5.50 -6.49 -11.40
CA LEU A 200 6.89 -6.68 -10.97
C LEU A 200 7.06 -6.33 -9.49
N TYR A 201 6.46 -5.22 -9.03
CA TYR A 201 6.41 -4.85 -7.62
C TYR A 201 5.79 -5.99 -6.78
N ARG A 202 4.58 -6.45 -7.14
CA ARG A 202 3.89 -7.54 -6.42
C ARG A 202 4.61 -8.88 -6.49
N ALA A 203 5.41 -9.11 -7.53
CA ALA A 203 6.16 -10.34 -7.72
C ALA A 203 7.50 -10.33 -6.95
N THR A 204 7.99 -9.14 -6.60
CA THR A 204 9.25 -8.96 -5.87
C THR A 204 9.02 -9.19 -4.38
N LYS A 205 9.76 -10.12 -3.79
CA LYS A 205 9.67 -10.43 -2.35
C LYS A 205 10.74 -9.70 -1.54
N PHE A 206 11.94 -9.63 -2.11
CA PHE A 206 13.08 -8.96 -1.52
C PHE A 206 13.74 -8.10 -2.58
N LEU A 207 14.40 -7.04 -2.13
CA LEU A 207 15.20 -6.20 -3.00
C LEU A 207 16.52 -5.84 -2.31
N TRP A 208 17.48 -5.43 -3.13
CA TRP A 208 18.76 -4.91 -2.68
C TRP A 208 19.19 -3.79 -3.60
N MET A 209 19.78 -2.73 -3.04
CA MET A 209 20.32 -1.60 -3.79
C MET A 209 21.72 -1.29 -3.27
N GLY A 210 22.65 -1.06 -4.19
CA GLY A 210 24.04 -0.75 -3.84
C GLY A 210 24.88 -0.44 -5.07
N THR A 211 26.19 -0.55 -4.93
CA THR A 211 27.14 -0.33 -6.01
C THR A 211 27.48 -1.63 -6.74
N LYS A 212 28.07 -1.53 -7.94
CA LYS A 212 28.52 -2.71 -8.69
C LYS A 212 29.54 -3.56 -7.94
N ASP A 213 30.48 -2.93 -7.22
CA ASP A 213 31.49 -3.64 -6.45
C ASP A 213 30.86 -4.42 -5.28
N GLU A 214 29.83 -3.86 -4.64
CA GLU A 214 29.06 -4.55 -3.60
C GLU A 214 28.20 -5.67 -4.18
N LEU A 215 27.62 -5.48 -5.37
CA LEU A 215 26.86 -6.50 -6.07
C LEU A 215 27.72 -7.72 -6.37
N ASP A 216 28.93 -7.49 -6.92
CA ASP A 216 29.88 -8.57 -7.21
C ASP A 216 30.30 -9.28 -5.92
N ASN A 217 30.35 -8.61 -4.77
CA ASN A 217 30.63 -9.26 -3.49
C ASN A 217 29.45 -10.05 -2.94
N ASN A 218 28.23 -9.52 -3.03
CA ASN A 218 27.02 -10.12 -2.44
C ASN A 218 26.46 -11.27 -3.29
N PHE A 219 26.58 -11.20 -4.62
CA PHE A 219 26.00 -12.17 -5.56
C PHE A 219 27.05 -12.92 -6.37
N LYS A 220 28.28 -13.02 -5.83
CA LYS A 220 29.41 -13.74 -6.43
C LYS A 220 29.05 -15.20 -6.69
N ASN A 221 29.42 -15.71 -7.87
CA ASN A 221 29.27 -17.12 -8.24
C ASN A 221 27.83 -17.67 -8.15
N TYR A 222 26.83 -16.90 -8.60
CA TYR A 222 25.45 -17.39 -8.61
C TYR A 222 25.26 -18.68 -9.44
N ASP A 223 26.21 -19.03 -10.31
CA ASP A 223 26.22 -20.29 -11.08
C ASP A 223 26.13 -21.54 -10.18
N ALA A 224 26.70 -21.48 -8.97
CA ALA A 224 26.62 -22.57 -8.00
C ALA A 224 25.19 -22.81 -7.46
N TYR A 225 24.31 -21.83 -7.66
CA TYR A 225 22.94 -21.81 -7.15
C TYR A 225 21.91 -22.03 -8.25
N ILE A 226 22.31 -22.29 -9.50
CA ILE A 226 21.38 -22.59 -10.59
C ILE A 226 20.54 -23.82 -10.22
N ALA A 227 19.22 -23.65 -10.26
CA ALA A 227 18.28 -24.74 -10.02
C ALA A 227 18.29 -25.70 -11.23
N GLN A 228 18.27 -27.01 -10.98
CA GLN A 228 18.17 -27.99 -12.05
C GLN A 228 16.76 -27.96 -12.66
N GLN A 229 16.63 -28.18 -13.96
CA GLN A 229 15.34 -28.04 -14.67
C GLN A 229 14.28 -29.02 -14.17
N ASP A 230 14.69 -30.22 -13.77
CA ASP A 230 13.88 -31.34 -13.30
C ASP A 230 13.51 -31.28 -11.81
N GLN A 231 14.06 -30.32 -11.07
CA GLN A 231 13.75 -30.09 -9.65
C GLN A 231 13.15 -28.69 -9.49
N GLU A 232 11.85 -28.57 -9.76
CA GLU A 232 11.13 -27.32 -9.51
C GLU A 232 10.84 -27.19 -8.02
N SER A 233 11.33 -26.12 -7.39
CA SER A 233 10.94 -25.73 -6.05
C SER A 233 10.05 -24.50 -6.08
N GLU A 234 9.00 -24.48 -5.27
CA GLU A 234 8.18 -23.28 -5.05
C GLU A 234 8.96 -22.11 -4.41
N TYR A 235 10.13 -22.42 -3.84
CA TYR A 235 11.02 -21.46 -3.21
C TYR A 235 12.10 -20.93 -4.15
N ASP A 236 12.23 -21.50 -5.36
CA ASP A 236 13.18 -21.00 -6.35
C ASP A 236 12.88 -19.54 -6.71
N VAL A 237 13.92 -18.82 -7.15
CA VAL A 237 13.86 -17.40 -7.42
C VAL A 237 14.56 -17.03 -8.71
N TYR A 238 14.24 -15.84 -9.20
CA TYR A 238 14.96 -15.12 -10.24
C TYR A 238 15.53 -13.84 -9.63
N LEU A 239 16.75 -13.48 -10.04
CA LEU A 239 17.33 -12.17 -9.78
C LEU A 239 17.10 -11.29 -11.01
N VAL A 240 16.50 -10.13 -10.79
CA VAL A 240 16.34 -9.09 -11.80
C VAL A 240 17.28 -7.95 -11.46
N GLN A 241 18.33 -7.79 -12.27
CA GLN A 241 19.32 -6.73 -12.14
C GLN A 241 18.95 -5.55 -13.03
N ILE A 242 18.99 -4.35 -12.45
CA ILE A 242 18.66 -3.09 -13.11
C ILE A 242 19.76 -2.08 -12.82
N ASP A 243 20.31 -1.49 -13.88
CA ASP A 243 21.27 -0.40 -13.79
C ASP A 243 20.49 0.91 -13.55
N LEU A 244 20.67 1.55 -12.40
CA LEU A 244 19.97 2.79 -12.07
C LEU A 244 20.80 4.01 -12.48
N PRO A 245 20.17 5.08 -13.02
CA PRO A 245 20.88 6.32 -13.34
C PRO A 245 21.35 7.05 -12.09
N GLU A 246 20.57 6.97 -11.01
CA GLU A 246 20.85 7.57 -9.72
C GLU A 246 20.26 6.75 -8.57
N MET A 247 20.65 7.07 -7.34
CA MET A 247 20.12 6.39 -6.16
C MET A 247 18.70 6.90 -5.91
N MET A 248 17.73 6.00 -5.89
CA MET A 248 16.32 6.36 -5.72
C MET A 248 15.89 6.07 -4.29
N GLU A 249 15.34 7.08 -3.62
CA GLU A 249 14.89 6.98 -2.21
C GLU A 249 13.90 5.84 -2.00
N GLY A 250 12.96 5.62 -2.92
CA GLY A 250 11.94 4.58 -2.80
C GLY A 250 12.47 3.14 -2.80
N PHE A 251 13.73 2.92 -3.19
CA PHE A 251 14.38 1.62 -3.08
C PHE A 251 15.25 1.47 -1.83
N LYS A 252 15.24 2.41 -0.88
CA LYS A 252 15.98 2.21 0.38
C LYS A 252 15.25 1.24 1.31
N GLN A 253 16.01 0.66 2.26
CA GLN A 253 15.48 -0.31 3.22
C GLN A 253 14.33 0.24 4.08
N ASP A 254 14.42 1.51 4.46
CA ASP A 254 13.45 2.24 5.27
C ASP A 254 12.40 3.00 4.44
N ALA A 255 12.46 2.89 3.10
CA ALA A 255 11.49 3.51 2.22
C ALA A 255 10.08 2.99 2.51
N ASN A 256 9.12 3.90 2.57
CA ASN A 256 7.73 3.52 2.79
C ASN A 256 7.12 2.88 1.53
N THR A 257 5.99 2.20 1.70
CA THR A 257 5.31 1.48 0.60
C THR A 257 4.96 2.37 -0.59
N LEU A 258 4.61 3.64 -0.34
CA LEU A 258 4.23 4.58 -1.41
C LEU A 258 5.46 4.99 -2.23
N GLU A 259 6.53 5.41 -1.56
CA GLU A 259 7.80 5.75 -2.20
C GLU A 259 8.32 4.59 -3.05
N ARG A 260 8.14 3.36 -2.57
CA ARG A 260 8.55 2.16 -3.29
C ARG A 260 7.73 1.93 -4.55
N ILE A 261 6.41 2.04 -4.48
CA ILE A 261 5.54 1.92 -5.66
C ILE A 261 5.91 2.98 -6.70
N ASP A 262 6.13 4.22 -6.26
CA ASP A 262 6.51 5.31 -7.17
C ASP A 262 7.90 5.06 -7.79
N ALA A 263 8.87 4.57 -7.01
CA ALA A 263 10.16 4.17 -7.55
C ALA A 263 10.07 3.02 -8.57
N PHE A 264 9.16 2.05 -8.38
CA PHE A 264 8.91 1.00 -9.38
C PHE A 264 8.36 1.57 -10.70
N ARG A 265 7.54 2.62 -10.66
CA ARG A 265 7.03 3.30 -11.86
C ARG A 265 8.12 4.06 -12.61
N GLU A 266 9.15 4.50 -11.91
CA GLU A 266 10.30 5.15 -12.54
C GLU A 266 11.26 4.15 -13.23
N LEU A 267 11.05 2.84 -13.05
CA LEU A 267 11.81 1.80 -13.78
C LEU A 267 11.37 1.61 -15.24
N ILE A 268 10.32 2.31 -15.69
CA ILE A 268 9.79 2.20 -17.05
C ILE A 268 10.89 2.49 -18.07
N ASN A 269 10.96 1.68 -19.12
CA ASN A 269 11.95 1.71 -20.20
C ASN A 269 13.41 1.42 -19.78
N LEU A 270 13.69 1.16 -18.50
CA LEU A 270 15.02 0.75 -18.09
C LEU A 270 15.31 -0.68 -18.58
N PRO A 271 16.53 -0.94 -19.08
CA PRO A 271 16.94 -2.28 -19.45
C PRO A 271 17.16 -3.13 -18.19
N ILE A 272 16.71 -4.38 -18.24
CA ILE A 272 16.90 -5.32 -17.14
C ILE A 272 17.68 -6.55 -17.58
N LYS A 273 18.36 -7.20 -16.64
CA LYS A 273 18.98 -8.52 -16.82
C LYS A 273 18.31 -9.49 -15.86
N ILE A 274 17.78 -10.58 -16.40
CA ILE A 274 17.11 -11.62 -15.62
C ILE A 274 18.04 -12.83 -15.56
N SER A 275 18.34 -13.31 -14.35
CA SER A 275 19.15 -14.51 -14.13
C SER A 275 18.44 -15.79 -14.62
N PRO A 276 19.14 -16.93 -14.74
CA PRO A 276 18.47 -18.23 -14.74
C PRO A 276 17.68 -18.46 -13.43
N ARG A 277 16.89 -19.54 -13.37
CA ARG A 277 16.22 -19.97 -12.13
C ARG A 277 17.29 -20.38 -11.11
N LEU A 278 17.24 -19.79 -9.92
CA LEU A 278 18.19 -20.03 -8.84
C LEU A 278 17.47 -20.61 -7.62
N LYS A 279 18.22 -21.37 -6.82
CA LYS A 279 17.78 -21.84 -5.50
C LYS A 279 17.65 -20.65 -4.54
N VAL A 280 16.71 -20.73 -3.62
CA VAL A 280 16.44 -19.70 -2.60
C VAL A 280 17.68 -19.28 -1.80
N SER A 281 18.64 -20.20 -1.62
CA SER A 281 19.86 -19.97 -0.84
C SER A 281 20.84 -18.96 -1.45
N ILE A 282 20.61 -18.49 -2.68
CA ILE A 282 21.45 -17.46 -3.32
C ILE A 282 21.49 -16.16 -2.52
N TYR A 283 20.45 -15.83 -1.75
CA TYR A 283 20.35 -14.58 -1.01
C TYR A 283 20.29 -14.75 0.51
N GLU A 284 20.51 -15.97 1.04
CA GLU A 284 20.47 -16.21 2.49
C GLU A 284 21.56 -15.46 3.27
N ASN A 285 22.69 -15.19 2.64
CA ASN A 285 23.83 -14.47 3.24
C ASN A 285 24.05 -13.08 2.62
N THR A 286 23.01 -12.49 2.03
CA THR A 286 23.08 -11.15 1.45
C THR A 286 22.26 -10.16 2.26
N ASN A 287 22.60 -8.89 2.15
CA ASN A 287 21.89 -7.80 2.84
C ASN A 287 20.59 -7.40 2.12
N VAL A 288 19.88 -8.37 1.53
CA VAL A 288 18.58 -8.12 0.91
C VAL A 288 17.55 -7.83 1.99
N TYR A 289 16.57 -7.00 1.67
CA TYR A 289 15.50 -6.65 2.59
C TYR A 289 14.14 -6.79 1.90
N THR A 290 13.11 -6.94 2.71
CA THR A 290 11.75 -7.14 2.24
C THR A 290 11.33 -5.98 1.35
N CYS A 291 10.77 -6.33 0.18
CA CYS A 291 10.17 -5.39 -0.75
C CYS A 291 8.83 -4.88 -0.23
#